data_AF-A0A9D7LA46-F1
#
_entry.id   AF-A0A9D7LA46-F1
#
_cell.length_a   1.000
_cell.length_b   1.000
_cell.length_c   1.000
_cell.angle_alpha   90.00
_cell.angle_beta   90.00
_cell.angle_gamma   90.00
#
_symmetry.space_group_name_H-M   'P 1'
#
loop_
_entity.id
_entity.type
_entity.pdbx_description
1 polymer ?
#
loop_
_entity_poly.entity_id
_entity_poly.type
_entity_poly.pdbx_seq_one_letter_code
_entity_poly.pdbx_strand_id
1 'polypeptide(L)'
;MLQHGGQPVVFVARAHEAYAARGIQLGRIGDTEAEVLSGLKEGDQVVTEGALLLDGQAQLAHAAVGSSGHDHGPVTPAPVSVALPAHDGDAHTLLKTLAFAAADGADALASDDLAGYGKNLPTLRAALDAYLTGFGPAARGPLAAFTGKLADGPDLDAARRAFEPFSTAVADAAKAEHLHHQEKLWIYECPMTPVLGTGRWLSKTRQLRNPFFGSAMLECGDEVN
;
A
#
# COMPACT_ATOMS: atom_id res chain seq x y z
N MET A 1 -2.67 -23.39 -2.64
CA MET A 1 -1.47 -24.26 -2.77
C MET A 1 -1.01 -24.26 -4.22
N LEU A 2 0.31 -24.22 -4.46
CA LEU A 2 0.88 -24.29 -5.80
C LEU A 2 1.65 -25.60 -5.98
N GLN A 3 1.47 -26.23 -7.13
CA GLN A 3 2.22 -27.43 -7.54
C GLN A 3 3.24 -27.03 -8.58
N HIS A 4 4.52 -27.24 -8.29
CA HIS A 4 5.60 -27.03 -9.26
C HIS A 4 6.18 -28.41 -9.61
N GLY A 5 6.05 -28.85 -10.86
CA GLY A 5 6.56 -30.14 -11.32
C GLY A 5 5.97 -31.38 -10.60
N GLY A 6 4.78 -31.26 -10.00
CA GLY A 6 4.12 -32.34 -9.27
C GLY A 6 4.49 -32.45 -7.78
N GLN A 7 5.30 -31.54 -7.24
CA GLN A 7 5.58 -31.46 -5.81
C GLN A 7 4.92 -30.24 -5.16
N PRO A 8 4.31 -30.37 -3.97
CA PRO A 8 3.71 -29.24 -3.28
C PRO A 8 4.82 -28.33 -2.72
N VAL A 9 4.69 -27.04 -3.04
CA VAL A 9 5.63 -26.00 -2.62
C VAL A 9 4.89 -24.97 -1.79
N VAL A 10 5.53 -24.50 -0.72
CA VAL A 10 5.09 -23.35 0.08
C VAL A 10 6.18 -22.30 0.14
N PHE A 11 5.77 -21.04 0.26
CA PHE A 11 6.69 -19.93 0.47
C PHE A 11 6.80 -19.64 1.96
N VAL A 12 8.03 -19.69 2.48
CA VAL A 12 8.30 -19.45 3.91
C VAL A 12 9.05 -18.14 4.07
N ALA A 13 8.60 -17.30 4.99
CA ALA A 13 9.26 -16.05 5.33
C ALA A 13 10.67 -16.31 5.91
N ARG A 14 11.63 -15.53 5.47
CA ARG A 14 12.99 -15.45 6.02
C ARG A 14 13.25 -14.04 6.56
N ALA A 15 14.34 -13.91 7.28
CA ALA A 15 14.81 -12.60 7.73
C ALA A 15 14.93 -11.63 6.54
N HIS A 16 14.63 -10.35 6.78
CA HIS A 16 14.60 -9.27 5.77
C HIS A 16 13.49 -9.43 4.71
N GLU A 17 12.27 -9.80 5.12
CA GLU A 17 11.06 -9.80 4.27
C GLU A 17 11.17 -10.63 2.98
N ALA A 18 12.10 -11.59 2.95
CA ALA A 18 12.33 -12.46 1.80
C ALA A 18 11.55 -13.75 1.93
N TYR A 19 10.98 -14.23 0.83
CA TYR A 19 10.29 -15.52 0.78
C TYR A 19 11.13 -16.56 0.05
N ALA A 20 11.30 -17.73 0.68
CA ALA A 20 11.95 -18.86 0.05
C ALA A 20 10.91 -19.95 -0.27
N ALA A 21 10.86 -20.34 -1.55
CA ALA A 21 10.13 -21.53 -1.98
C ALA A 21 10.73 -22.76 -1.30
N ARG A 22 9.87 -23.58 -0.69
CA ARG A 22 10.26 -24.81 -0.01
C ARG A 22 9.35 -25.93 -0.42
N GLY A 23 9.95 -27.02 -0.93
CA GLY A 23 9.24 -28.26 -1.14
C GLY A 23 8.81 -28.84 0.20
N ILE A 24 7.55 -29.24 0.31
CA ILE A 24 6.99 -29.89 1.49
C ILE A 24 6.41 -31.25 1.11
N GLN A 25 6.26 -32.12 2.09
CA GLN A 25 5.50 -33.36 1.93
C GLN A 25 4.17 -33.21 2.66
N LEU A 26 3.09 -33.38 1.91
CA LEU A 26 1.74 -33.32 2.45
C LEU A 26 1.24 -34.69 2.86
N GLY A 27 0.45 -34.70 3.94
CA GLY A 27 -0.31 -35.85 4.42
C GLY A 27 -1.77 -35.73 3.98
N ARG A 28 -2.70 -35.82 4.93
CA ARG A 28 -4.13 -35.65 4.63
C ARG A 28 -4.45 -34.19 4.31
N ILE A 29 -5.25 -34.00 3.27
CA ILE A 29 -5.75 -32.69 2.85
C ILE A 29 -7.23 -32.65 3.19
N GLY A 30 -7.65 -31.70 4.03
CA GLY A 30 -9.04 -31.39 4.32
C GLY A 30 -9.53 -30.18 3.50
N ASP A 31 -10.75 -29.73 3.78
CA ASP A 31 -11.39 -28.67 2.99
C ASP A 31 -10.78 -27.28 3.24
N THR A 32 -10.31 -27.00 4.46
CA THR A 32 -9.71 -25.71 4.85
C THR A 32 -8.25 -25.82 5.30
N GLU A 33 -7.77 -27.04 5.56
CA GLU A 33 -6.47 -27.28 6.17
C GLU A 33 -5.77 -28.47 5.48
N ALA A 34 -4.44 -28.46 5.48
CA ALA A 34 -3.65 -29.56 4.96
C ALA A 34 -2.56 -29.95 5.96
N GLU A 35 -2.43 -31.25 6.21
CA GLU A 35 -1.41 -31.83 7.07
C GLU A 35 -0.04 -31.78 6.36
N VAL A 36 0.98 -31.25 7.04
CA VAL A 36 2.35 -31.21 6.54
C VAL A 36 3.17 -32.25 7.30
N LEU A 37 3.64 -33.29 6.59
CA LEU A 37 4.43 -34.38 7.16
C LEU A 37 5.92 -34.03 7.28
N SER A 38 6.44 -33.23 6.34
CA SER A 38 7.84 -32.80 6.36
C SER A 38 8.08 -31.55 5.52
N GLY A 39 9.19 -30.85 5.78
CA GLY A 39 9.63 -29.67 5.03
C GLY A 39 9.43 -28.33 5.76
N LEU A 40 8.67 -28.29 6.85
CA LEU A 40 8.51 -27.12 7.72
C LEU A 40 8.95 -27.40 9.15
N LYS A 41 9.32 -26.34 9.87
CA LYS A 41 9.63 -26.39 11.30
C LYS A 41 8.61 -25.56 12.07
N GLU A 42 8.40 -25.92 13.33
CA GLU A 42 7.58 -25.12 14.24
C GLU A 42 8.17 -23.71 14.36
N GLY A 43 7.34 -22.69 14.12
CA GLY A 43 7.74 -21.28 14.04
C GLY A 43 8.01 -20.74 12.62
N ASP A 44 8.00 -21.58 11.58
CA ASP A 44 8.06 -21.11 10.19
C ASP A 44 6.76 -20.38 9.80
N GLN A 45 6.87 -19.13 9.32
CA GLN A 45 5.72 -18.37 8.80
C GLN A 45 5.52 -18.66 7.31
N VAL A 46 4.34 -19.16 6.95
CA VAL A 46 4.00 -19.55 5.57
C VAL A 46 3.02 -18.58 4.94
N VAL A 47 3.18 -18.33 3.65
CA VAL A 47 2.27 -17.46 2.88
C VAL A 47 0.97 -18.19 2.55
N THR A 48 -0.15 -17.67 3.02
CA THR A 48 -1.50 -18.20 2.77
C THR A 48 -2.22 -17.48 1.62
N GLU A 49 -1.88 -16.21 1.35
CA GLU A 49 -2.45 -15.38 0.29
C GLU A 49 -1.35 -14.82 -0.62
N GLY A 50 -1.60 -14.70 -1.94
CA GLY A 50 -0.62 -14.13 -2.87
C GLY A 50 0.51 -15.08 -3.33
N ALA A 51 0.48 -16.36 -2.95
CA ALA A 51 1.48 -17.36 -3.34
C ALA A 51 1.63 -17.53 -4.88
N LEU A 52 0.58 -17.25 -5.65
CA LEU A 52 0.61 -17.28 -7.12
C LEU A 52 1.46 -16.15 -7.72
N LEU A 53 1.43 -14.96 -7.11
CA LEU A 53 2.22 -13.82 -7.56
C LEU A 53 3.71 -14.08 -7.31
N LEU A 54 4.03 -14.66 -6.14
CA LEU A 54 5.41 -15.04 -5.78
C LEU A 54 5.98 -16.08 -6.76
N ASP A 55 5.19 -17.08 -7.15
CA ASP A 55 5.59 -18.09 -8.12
C ASP A 55 5.77 -17.52 -9.54
N GLY A 56 4.84 -16.66 -9.99
CA GLY A 56 4.96 -16.01 -11.29
C GLY A 56 6.21 -15.14 -11.41
N GLN A 57 6.56 -14.40 -10.34
CA GLN A 57 7.79 -13.62 -10.29
C GLN A 57 9.05 -14.50 -10.27
N ALA A 58 9.03 -15.61 -9.55
CA ALA A 58 10.13 -16.57 -9.53
C ALA A 58 10.37 -17.20 -10.91
N GLN A 59 9.31 -17.57 -11.64
CA GLN A 59 9.41 -18.12 -13.00
C GLN A 59 9.91 -17.09 -14.01
N LEU A 60 9.42 -15.84 -13.95
CA LEU A 60 9.88 -14.76 -14.81
C LEU A 60 11.36 -14.43 -14.56
N ALA A 61 11.77 -14.38 -13.29
CA ALA A 61 13.17 -14.19 -12.92
C ALA A 61 14.04 -15.33 -13.44
N HIS A 62 13.58 -16.59 -13.33
CA HIS A 62 14.29 -17.76 -13.85
C HIS A 62 14.42 -17.74 -15.39
N ALA A 63 13.34 -17.37 -16.10
CA ALA A 63 13.36 -17.21 -17.55
C ALA A 63 14.32 -16.07 -17.99
N ALA A 64 14.45 -15.02 -17.18
CA ALA A 64 15.36 -13.91 -17.47
C ALA A 64 16.85 -14.28 -17.31
N VAL A 65 17.19 -15.26 -16.46
CA VAL A 65 18.57 -15.78 -16.30
C VAL A 65 18.86 -17.02 -17.17
N GLY A 66 17.83 -17.65 -17.74
CA GLY A 66 17.94 -18.94 -18.43
C GLY A 66 17.59 -18.91 -19.92
N SER A 67 18.48 -18.35 -20.74
CA SER A 67 18.52 -18.64 -22.19
C SER A 67 19.89 -19.17 -22.58
N SER A 68 20.22 -20.38 -22.12
CA SER A 68 21.23 -21.27 -22.73
C SER A 68 21.20 -22.66 -22.09
N GLY A 69 20.98 -23.69 -22.92
CA GLY A 69 21.45 -25.06 -22.65
C GLY A 69 20.39 -26.05 -22.16
N HIS A 70 20.16 -27.08 -22.96
CA HIS A 70 19.46 -28.30 -22.56
C HIS A 70 20.32 -29.05 -21.54
N ASP A 71 19.83 -29.27 -20.32
CA ASP A 71 20.21 -30.42 -19.48
C ASP A 71 19.21 -30.64 -18.34
N HIS A 72 18.69 -31.86 -18.23
CA HIS A 72 17.76 -32.29 -17.19
C HIS A 72 18.54 -32.85 -15.99
N GLY A 73 18.79 -32.00 -14.99
CA GLY A 73 19.15 -32.43 -13.63
C GLY A 73 18.22 -31.78 -12.60
N PRO A 74 17.89 -32.44 -11.47
CA PRO A 74 17.12 -31.83 -10.41
C PRO A 74 17.98 -30.77 -9.72
N VAL A 75 17.88 -29.53 -10.18
CA VAL A 75 18.52 -28.38 -9.55
C VAL A 75 17.61 -27.93 -8.41
N THR A 76 18.07 -28.12 -7.17
CA THR A 76 17.52 -27.45 -5.99
C THR A 76 17.40 -25.96 -6.27
N PRO A 77 16.22 -25.32 -6.08
CA PRO A 77 16.06 -23.90 -6.33
C PRO A 77 17.11 -23.12 -5.54
N ALA A 78 17.92 -22.33 -6.24
CA ALA A 78 18.78 -21.36 -5.59
C ALA A 78 17.89 -20.40 -4.78
N PRO A 79 18.32 -19.97 -3.57
CA PRO A 79 17.57 -18.98 -2.81
C PRO A 79 17.50 -17.69 -3.63
N VAL A 80 16.34 -17.42 -4.20
CA VAL A 80 16.01 -16.11 -4.72
C VAL A 80 15.66 -15.28 -3.49
N SER A 81 16.55 -14.37 -3.11
CA SER A 81 16.15 -13.22 -2.30
C SER A 81 15.23 -12.38 -3.19
N VAL A 82 13.95 -12.74 -3.21
CA VAL A 82 12.91 -11.76 -3.52
C VAL A 82 12.92 -10.87 -2.29
N ALA A 83 13.80 -9.87 -2.29
CA ALA A 83 13.40 -8.64 -1.68
C ALA A 83 12.09 -8.30 -2.40
N LEU A 84 10.95 -8.50 -1.73
CA LEU A 84 9.96 -7.44 -1.74
C LEU A 84 10.79 -6.16 -1.63
N PRO A 85 10.60 -5.12 -2.49
CA PRO A 85 11.27 -3.86 -2.20
C PRO A 85 11.03 -3.68 -0.71
N ALA A 86 12.13 -3.62 0.06
CA ALA A 86 12.00 -3.53 1.51
C ALA A 86 10.93 -2.47 1.75
N HIS A 87 10.14 -2.56 2.81
CA HIS A 87 9.60 -1.32 3.35
C HIS A 87 10.84 -0.47 3.63
N ASP A 88 11.26 0.30 2.63
CA ASP A 88 12.46 1.10 2.65
C ASP A 88 12.10 2.06 3.76
N GLY A 89 12.81 2.01 4.89
CA GLY A 89 12.44 2.82 6.06
C GLY A 89 12.26 4.29 5.65
N ASP A 90 12.97 4.69 4.60
CA ASP A 90 12.86 5.94 3.89
C ASP A 90 11.49 6.11 3.19
N ALA A 91 11.02 5.13 2.41
CA ALA A 91 9.70 5.16 1.77
C ALA A 91 8.54 5.24 2.78
N HIS A 92 8.62 4.47 3.87
CA HIS A 92 7.62 4.55 4.94
C HIS A 92 7.63 5.94 5.62
N THR A 93 8.81 6.47 5.91
CA THR A 93 8.97 7.81 6.49
C THR A 93 8.45 8.92 5.57
N LEU A 94 8.69 8.78 4.26
CA LEU A 94 8.18 9.70 3.25
C LEU A 94 6.65 9.64 3.13
N LEU A 95 6.08 8.43 3.11
CA LEU A 95 4.62 8.24 3.09
C LEU A 95 3.99 8.79 4.37
N LYS A 96 4.60 8.56 5.52
CA LYS A 96 4.17 9.16 6.80
C LYS A 96 4.13 10.68 6.70
N THR A 97 5.19 11.29 6.22
CA THR A 97 5.27 12.75 6.09
C THR A 97 4.17 13.28 5.16
N LEU A 98 3.94 12.60 4.04
CA LEU A 98 2.85 12.92 3.11
C LEU A 98 1.46 12.75 3.74
N ALA A 99 1.24 11.67 4.48
CA ALA A 99 -0.02 11.37 5.16
C ALA A 99 -0.37 12.42 6.21
N PHE A 100 0.60 12.86 7.02
CA PHE A 100 0.40 13.93 8.00
C PHE A 100 0.10 15.27 7.33
N ALA A 101 0.83 15.62 6.27
CA ALA A 101 0.57 16.85 5.51
C ALA A 101 -0.82 16.83 4.85
N ALA A 102 -1.26 15.66 4.34
CA ALA A 102 -2.59 15.49 3.78
C ALA A 102 -3.67 15.65 4.87
N ALA A 103 -3.44 15.11 6.07
CA ALA A 103 -4.36 15.29 7.20
C ALA A 103 -4.44 16.75 7.68
N ASP A 104 -3.34 17.51 7.65
CA ASP A 104 -3.34 18.96 7.90
C ASP A 104 -4.16 19.73 6.85
N GLY A 105 -4.02 19.35 5.58
CA GLY A 105 -4.85 19.89 4.50
C GLY A 105 -6.34 19.57 4.70
N ALA A 106 -6.66 18.34 5.10
CA ALA A 106 -8.01 17.91 5.39
C ALA A 106 -8.65 18.70 6.55
N ASP A 107 -7.92 18.92 7.65
CA ASP A 107 -8.46 19.66 8.80
C ASP A 107 -8.78 21.13 8.48
N ALA A 108 -7.92 21.78 7.68
CA ALA A 108 -8.18 23.14 7.20
C ALA A 108 -9.44 23.20 6.32
N LEU A 109 -9.58 22.27 5.37
CA LEU A 109 -10.77 22.21 4.50
C LEU A 109 -12.04 21.83 5.26
N ALA A 110 -11.95 20.95 6.26
CA ALA A 110 -13.08 20.61 7.12
C ALA A 110 -13.54 21.81 7.96
N SER A 111 -12.63 22.74 8.26
CA SER A 111 -12.90 23.96 9.02
C SER A 111 -13.34 25.14 8.15
N ASP A 112 -13.61 24.93 6.86
CA ASP A 112 -13.88 25.98 5.86
C ASP A 112 -12.75 27.04 5.77
N ASP A 113 -11.52 26.68 6.17
CA ASP A 113 -10.38 27.61 6.20
C ASP A 113 -9.55 27.50 4.92
N LEU A 114 -9.97 28.23 3.88
CA LEU A 114 -9.25 28.30 2.61
C LEU A 114 -7.84 28.89 2.78
N ALA A 115 -7.68 29.88 3.66
CA ALA A 115 -6.39 30.52 3.90
C ALA A 115 -5.43 29.58 4.63
N GLY A 116 -5.92 28.82 5.61
CA GLY A 116 -5.19 27.74 6.28
C GLY A 116 -4.80 26.64 5.30
N TYR A 117 -5.70 26.21 4.44
CA TYR A 117 -5.40 25.23 3.40
C TYR A 117 -4.29 25.73 2.45
N GLY A 118 -4.37 26.99 2.02
CA GLY A 118 -3.35 27.64 1.22
C GLY A 118 -1.96 27.66 1.88
N LYS A 119 -1.89 27.79 3.22
CA LYS A 119 -0.62 27.70 3.97
C LYS A 119 -0.08 26.27 4.04
N ASN A 120 -0.93 25.26 4.01
CA ASN A 120 -0.52 23.84 4.05
C ASN A 120 -0.06 23.33 2.68
N LEU A 121 -0.53 23.92 1.58
CA LEU A 121 -0.23 23.48 0.22
C LEU A 121 1.26 23.38 -0.13
N PRO A 122 2.14 24.35 0.23
CA PRO A 122 3.57 24.21 -0.03
C PRO A 122 4.19 22.97 0.62
N THR A 123 3.86 22.71 1.89
CA THR A 123 4.34 21.52 2.62
C THR A 123 3.79 20.24 2.00
N LEU A 124 2.51 20.24 1.63
CA LEU A 124 1.87 19.09 1.00
C LEU A 124 2.50 18.75 -0.36
N ARG A 125 2.75 19.77 -1.19
CA ARG A 125 3.43 19.62 -2.49
C ARG A 125 4.85 19.10 -2.31
N ALA A 126 5.60 19.64 -1.35
CA ALA A 126 6.96 19.20 -1.06
C ALA A 126 7.01 17.75 -0.57
N ALA A 127 6.07 17.35 0.30
CA ALA A 127 5.97 15.97 0.78
C ALA A 127 5.63 15.00 -0.35
N LEU A 128 4.74 15.39 -1.28
CA LEU A 128 4.42 14.58 -2.46
C LEU A 128 5.65 14.42 -3.36
N ASP A 129 6.36 15.49 -3.66
CA ASP A 129 7.57 15.46 -4.49
C ASP A 129 8.66 14.58 -3.85
N ALA A 130 8.90 14.74 -2.55
CA ALA A 130 9.84 13.91 -1.80
C ALA A 130 9.44 12.43 -1.82
N TYR A 131 8.16 12.10 -1.67
CA TYR A 131 7.67 10.72 -1.75
C TYR A 131 7.86 10.12 -3.15
N LEU A 132 7.52 10.86 -4.21
CA LEU A 132 7.64 10.38 -5.59
C LEU A 132 9.10 10.22 -6.04
N THR A 133 10.00 11.08 -5.55
CA THR A 133 11.43 11.03 -5.87
C THR A 133 12.19 10.02 -5.02
N GLY A 134 11.85 9.92 -3.73
CA GLY A 134 12.49 9.02 -2.78
C GLY A 134 12.03 7.58 -2.87
N PHE A 135 10.88 7.30 -3.50
CA PHE A 135 10.36 5.94 -3.69
C PHE A 135 10.03 5.66 -5.16
N GLY A 136 10.95 5.01 -5.86
CA GLY A 136 10.87 4.74 -7.31
C GLY A 136 9.55 4.10 -7.79
N PRO A 137 8.92 3.15 -7.07
CA PRO A 137 7.60 2.62 -7.41
C PRO A 137 6.47 3.66 -7.34
N ALA A 138 6.52 4.64 -6.44
CA ALA A 138 5.48 5.66 -6.33
C ALA A 138 5.40 6.58 -7.55
N ALA A 139 6.50 6.79 -8.27
CA ALA A 139 6.51 7.53 -9.53
C ALA A 139 5.62 6.89 -10.63
N ARG A 140 5.27 5.61 -10.49
CA ARG A 140 4.34 4.89 -11.38
C ARG A 140 2.97 4.64 -10.75
N GLY A 141 2.80 5.07 -9.51
CA GLY A 141 1.58 4.88 -8.73
C GLY A 141 0.53 5.97 -8.97
N PRO A 142 -0.64 5.85 -8.32
CA PRO A 142 -1.74 6.81 -8.48
C PRO A 142 -1.37 8.24 -8.05
N LEU A 143 -0.43 8.38 -7.10
CA LEU A 143 0.00 9.67 -6.58
C LEU A 143 0.83 10.50 -7.60
N ALA A 144 1.47 9.86 -8.57
CA ALA A 144 2.25 10.56 -9.60
C ALA A 144 1.38 11.48 -10.47
N ALA A 145 0.08 11.19 -10.59
CA ALA A 145 -0.85 12.00 -11.37
C ALA A 145 -1.14 13.37 -10.75
N PHE A 146 -0.74 13.62 -9.50
CA PHE A 146 -1.05 14.83 -8.75
C PHE A 146 0.09 15.86 -8.69
N THR A 147 1.27 15.52 -9.21
CA THR A 147 2.39 16.46 -9.33
C THR A 147 1.96 17.69 -10.12
N GLY A 148 2.04 18.88 -9.48
CA GLY A 148 1.63 20.15 -10.07
C GLY A 148 0.11 20.35 -10.22
N LYS A 149 -0.73 19.38 -9.83
CA LYS A 149 -2.21 19.50 -9.90
C LYS A 149 -2.87 19.97 -8.62
N LEU A 150 -2.16 19.91 -7.49
CA LEU A 150 -2.56 20.55 -6.25
C LEU A 150 -2.38 22.07 -6.38
N ALA A 151 -3.25 22.74 -7.14
CA ALA A 151 -3.22 24.18 -7.34
C ALA A 151 -3.96 24.92 -6.22
N ASP A 152 -3.62 26.19 -6.03
CA ASP A 152 -4.40 27.07 -5.16
C ASP A 152 -5.78 27.27 -5.82
N GLY A 153 -6.84 26.89 -5.10
CA GLY A 153 -8.21 27.08 -5.57
C GLY A 153 -8.67 28.52 -5.35
N PRO A 154 -9.47 29.13 -6.27
CA PRO A 154 -10.05 30.47 -6.05
C PRO A 154 -11.05 30.50 -4.89
N ASP A 155 -11.60 29.34 -4.52
CA ASP A 155 -12.61 29.18 -3.48
C ASP A 155 -12.54 27.77 -2.85
N LEU A 156 -13.35 27.53 -1.82
CA LEU A 156 -13.44 26.25 -1.11
C LEU A 156 -13.93 25.11 -1.99
N ASP A 157 -14.87 25.34 -2.92
CA ASP A 157 -15.39 24.26 -3.78
C ASP A 157 -14.30 23.76 -4.72
N ALA A 158 -13.59 24.68 -5.37
CA ALA A 158 -12.46 24.36 -6.23
C ALA A 158 -11.34 23.65 -5.45
N ALA A 159 -11.00 24.13 -4.24
CA ALA A 159 -9.99 23.51 -3.39
C ALA A 159 -10.38 22.07 -2.98
N ARG A 160 -11.63 21.86 -2.57
CA ARG A 160 -12.16 20.54 -2.17
C ARG A 160 -12.17 19.56 -3.34
N ARG A 161 -12.64 19.98 -4.51
CA ARG A 161 -12.66 19.15 -5.72
C ARG A 161 -11.26 18.74 -6.17
N ALA A 162 -10.28 19.63 -6.05
CA ALA A 162 -8.88 19.31 -6.35
C ALA A 162 -8.28 18.37 -5.30
N PHE A 163 -8.62 18.58 -4.02
CA PHE A 163 -8.10 17.80 -2.91
C PHE A 163 -8.68 16.39 -2.84
N GLU A 164 -9.95 16.19 -3.22
CA GLU A 164 -10.66 14.92 -3.02
C GLU A 164 -9.98 13.69 -3.64
N PRO A 165 -9.63 13.69 -4.94
CA PRO A 165 -8.97 12.53 -5.53
C PRO A 165 -7.56 12.31 -4.97
N PHE A 166 -6.87 13.40 -4.62
CA PHE A 166 -5.55 13.34 -4.01
C PHE A 166 -5.61 12.73 -2.60
N SER A 167 -6.49 13.25 -1.76
CA SER A 167 -6.72 12.78 -0.39
C SER A 167 -7.04 11.29 -0.37
N THR A 168 -7.89 10.85 -1.31
CA THR A 168 -8.25 9.44 -1.45
C THR A 168 -7.03 8.59 -1.81
N ALA A 169 -6.23 9.01 -2.79
CA ALA A 169 -5.02 8.29 -3.18
C ALA A 169 -3.99 8.18 -2.04
N VAL A 170 -3.84 9.23 -1.21
CA VAL A 170 -2.94 9.19 -0.03
C VAL A 170 -3.50 8.25 1.04
N ALA A 171 -4.80 8.32 1.32
CA ALA A 171 -5.44 7.44 2.29
C ALA A 171 -5.33 5.96 1.88
N ASP A 172 -5.52 5.66 0.60
CA ASP A 172 -5.39 4.30 0.07
C ASP A 172 -3.95 3.78 0.17
N ALA A 173 -2.95 4.63 -0.13
CA ALA A 173 -1.55 4.28 0.07
C ALA A 173 -1.22 4.06 1.55
N ALA A 174 -1.68 4.94 2.44
CA ALA A 174 -1.49 4.79 3.88
C ALA A 174 -2.15 3.50 4.41
N LYS A 175 -3.31 3.14 3.88
CA LYS A 175 -4.01 1.89 4.24
C LYS A 175 -3.23 0.66 3.78
N ALA A 176 -2.78 0.65 2.54
CA ALA A 176 -2.02 -0.47 1.96
C ALA A 176 -0.74 -0.77 2.76
N GLU A 177 -0.05 0.29 3.21
CA GLU A 177 1.16 0.21 4.01
C GLU A 177 0.89 0.09 5.53
N HIS A 178 -0.37 -0.08 5.93
CA HIS A 178 -0.80 -0.20 7.34
C HIS A 178 -0.35 0.95 8.25
N LEU A 179 -0.12 2.13 7.67
CA LEU A 179 0.40 3.30 8.36
C LEU A 179 -0.56 3.80 9.45
N HIS A 180 -1.87 3.68 9.24
CA HIS A 180 -2.91 4.09 10.17
C HIS A 180 -2.86 3.32 11.50
N HIS A 181 -2.45 2.06 11.48
CA HIS A 181 -2.26 1.25 12.69
C HIS A 181 -1.00 1.64 13.48
N GLN A 182 0.01 2.20 12.82
CA GLN A 182 1.31 2.50 13.42
C GLN A 182 1.40 3.94 13.93
N GLU A 183 0.74 4.89 13.25
CA GLU A 183 1.02 6.32 13.40
C GLU A 183 -0.11 7.15 14.01
N LYS A 184 -1.09 6.51 14.66
CA LYS A 184 -2.29 7.18 15.21
C LYS A 184 -2.97 8.09 14.17
N LEU A 185 -3.10 7.56 12.96
CA LEU A 185 -3.89 8.16 11.90
C LEU A 185 -5.18 7.35 11.76
N TRP A 186 -6.27 8.05 11.46
CA TRP A 186 -7.57 7.46 11.19
C TRP A 186 -7.95 7.72 9.75
N ILE A 187 -8.51 6.72 9.09
CA ILE A 187 -9.02 6.86 7.73
C ILE A 187 -10.54 6.96 7.82
N TYR A 188 -11.10 7.95 7.13
CA TYR A 188 -12.54 8.08 6.98
C TYR A 188 -12.91 8.06 5.50
N GLU A 189 -14.14 7.66 5.23
CA GLU A 189 -14.72 7.59 3.90
C GLU A 189 -16.05 8.35 3.85
N CYS A 190 -16.27 9.07 2.75
CA CYS A 190 -17.55 9.67 2.42
C CYS A 190 -18.09 9.01 1.15
N PRO A 191 -19.29 8.40 1.16
CA PRO A 191 -19.82 7.60 0.06
C PRO A 191 -20.51 8.43 -1.05
N MET A 192 -20.41 9.76 -0.99
CA MET A 192 -21.11 10.67 -1.89
C MET A 192 -20.30 11.94 -2.20
N THR A 193 -18.99 11.78 -2.37
CA THR A 193 -18.11 12.91 -2.67
C THR A 193 -18.29 13.42 -4.11
N PRO A 194 -18.13 14.73 -4.36
CA PRO A 194 -18.53 15.35 -5.62
C PRO A 194 -17.68 14.98 -6.85
N VAL A 195 -16.49 14.40 -6.70
CA VAL A 195 -15.60 14.06 -7.84
C VAL A 195 -15.55 12.56 -8.10
N LEU A 196 -15.27 11.76 -7.08
CA LEU A 196 -15.10 10.31 -7.15
C LEU A 196 -16.38 9.53 -6.86
N GLY A 197 -17.42 10.17 -6.31
CA GLY A 197 -18.58 9.49 -5.75
C GLY A 197 -18.26 8.84 -4.40
N THR A 198 -17.06 8.32 -4.19
CA THR A 198 -16.58 7.86 -2.88
C THR A 198 -15.15 8.34 -2.66
N GLY A 199 -14.93 9.10 -1.59
CA GLY A 199 -13.64 9.71 -1.29
C GLY A 199 -13.20 9.43 0.14
N ARG A 200 -11.88 9.31 0.33
CA ARG A 200 -11.26 9.02 1.63
C ARG A 200 -10.31 10.12 2.07
N TRP A 201 -10.16 10.26 3.37
CA TRP A 201 -9.18 11.18 3.95
C TRP A 201 -8.56 10.61 5.23
N LEU A 202 -7.38 11.16 5.54
CA LEU A 202 -6.66 10.87 6.77
C LEU A 202 -6.95 11.95 7.82
N SER A 203 -7.05 11.54 9.08
CA SER A 203 -7.18 12.44 10.23
C SER A 203 -6.16 12.08 11.30
N LYS A 204 -5.63 13.11 11.97
CA LYS A 204 -4.77 12.97 13.15
C LYS A 204 -5.56 12.83 14.46
N THR A 205 -6.90 12.83 14.37
CA THR A 205 -7.78 12.70 15.54
C THR A 205 -8.94 11.73 15.23
N ARG A 206 -9.57 11.21 16.29
CA ARG A 206 -10.80 10.41 16.19
C ARG A 206 -12.06 11.23 15.95
N GLN A 207 -11.93 12.54 15.73
CA GLN A 207 -13.08 13.37 15.40
C GLN A 207 -13.34 13.28 13.90
N LEU A 208 -14.57 12.90 13.55
CA LEU A 208 -15.05 12.90 12.18
C LEU A 208 -15.21 14.36 11.72
N ARG A 209 -14.37 14.77 10.77
CA ARG A 209 -14.33 16.13 10.20
C ARG A 209 -14.19 16.02 8.70
N ASN A 210 -15.31 16.04 7.98
CA ASN A 210 -15.36 15.82 6.54
C ASN A 210 -14.78 17.01 5.76
N PRO A 211 -13.63 16.84 5.08
CA PRO A 211 -12.98 17.94 4.35
C PRO A 211 -13.71 18.34 3.06
N PHE A 212 -14.50 17.42 2.49
CA PHE A 212 -15.16 17.60 1.19
C PHE A 212 -16.42 18.47 1.28
N PHE A 213 -16.99 18.61 2.48
CA PHE A 213 -18.20 19.40 2.70
C PHE A 213 -18.06 20.45 3.82
N GLY A 214 -17.00 20.39 4.64
CA GLY A 214 -16.77 21.36 5.71
C GLY A 214 -17.91 21.40 6.71
N SER A 215 -18.24 22.59 7.20
CA SER A 215 -19.32 22.79 8.18
C SER A 215 -20.70 22.30 7.71
N ALA A 216 -20.94 22.18 6.40
CA ALA A 216 -22.23 21.72 5.87
C ALA A 216 -22.53 20.26 6.22
N MET A 217 -21.52 19.39 6.25
CA MET A 217 -21.65 17.96 6.58
C MET A 217 -20.41 17.45 7.32
N LEU A 218 -20.01 18.19 8.37
CA LEU A 218 -18.75 17.96 9.09
C LEU A 218 -18.65 16.55 9.68
N GLU A 219 -19.76 16.03 10.18
CA GLU A 219 -19.85 14.72 10.82
C GLU A 219 -20.41 13.64 9.86
N CYS A 220 -20.28 13.83 8.55
CA CYS A 220 -20.70 12.84 7.55
C CYS A 220 -19.51 11.99 7.09
N GLY A 221 -19.64 10.67 7.23
CA GLY A 221 -18.65 9.69 6.79
C GLY A 221 -18.48 8.58 7.84
N ASP A 222 -17.75 7.55 7.45
CA ASP A 222 -17.52 6.37 8.28
C ASP A 222 -16.01 6.13 8.46
N GLU A 223 -15.61 5.68 9.65
CA GLU A 223 -14.22 5.25 9.91
C GLU A 223 -13.94 3.95 9.17
N VAL A 224 -12.86 3.92 8.39
CA VAL A 224 -12.42 2.76 7.63
C VAL A 224 -11.17 2.18 8.30
N ASN A 225 -11.25 0.89 8.62
CA ASN A 225 -10.14 0.11 9.18
C ASN A 225 -9.38 -0.65 8.08
#